data_AF-A0A0N1NHM5-F1
#
_entry.id   AF-A0A0N1NHM5-F1
#
_cell.length_a   1.000
_cell.length_b   1.000
_cell.length_c   1.000
_cell.angle_alpha   90.00
_cell.angle_beta   90.00
_cell.angle_gamma   90.00
#
_symmetry.space_group_name_H-M   'P 1'
#
loop_
_entity.id
_entity.type
_entity.pdbx_description
1 polymer ?
#
loop_
_entity_poly.entity_id
_entity_poly.type
_entity_poly.pdbx_seq_one_letter_code
_entity_poly.pdbx_strand_id
1 'polypeptide(L)' 'MTNHRTKREVSANRAAVIAQKATVVRRYTYEGASMAALCRDYGVGIGWLRRQFDAWDVPRRPRGRTAYAA' A
#
# COMPACT_ATOMS: atom_id res chain seq x y z
N MET A 1 -10.35 -19.38 -9.78
CA MET A 1 -11.51 -18.63 -9.24
C MET A 1 -11.11 -17.18 -9.05
N THR A 2 -11.45 -16.32 -10.01
CA THR A 2 -11.18 -14.88 -9.91
C THR A 2 -12.16 -14.30 -8.91
N ASN A 3 -11.69 -14.03 -7.70
CA ASN A 3 -12.48 -13.46 -6.62
C ASN A 3 -12.91 -12.04 -7.03
N HIS A 4 -14.04 -11.93 -7.72
CA HIS A 4 -14.55 -10.70 -8.31
C HIS A 4 -15.10 -9.83 -7.17
N ARG A 5 -14.21 -9.08 -6.50
CA ARG A 5 -14.63 -8.06 -5.54
C ARG A 5 -15.55 -7.09 -6.24
N THR A 6 -16.73 -6.89 -5.67
CA THR A 6 -17.68 -5.91 -6.17
C THR A 6 -17.09 -4.50 -6.01
N LYS A 7 -17.53 -3.57 -6.86
CA LYS A 7 -17.09 -2.16 -6.77
C LYS A 7 -17.30 -1.57 -5.37
N ARG A 8 -18.36 -2.00 -4.67
CA ARG A 8 -18.70 -1.61 -3.29
C ARG A 8 -17.65 -2.07 -2.27
N GLU A 9 -17.23 -3.33 -2.35
CA GLU A 9 -16.17 -3.86 -1.48
C GLU A 9 -14.85 -3.12 -1.71
N VAL A 10 -14.50 -2.84 -2.97
CA VAL A 10 -13.30 -2.06 -3.27
C VAL A 10 -13.37 -0.66 -2.68
N SER A 11 -14.53 0.02 -2.74
CA SER A 11 -14.69 1.34 -2.11
C SER A 11 -14.59 1.29 -0.58
N ALA A 12 -15.20 0.29 0.06
CA ALA A 12 -15.14 0.11 1.50
C ALA A 12 -13.70 -0.17 1.98
N ASN A 13 -12.99 -1.03 1.26
CA ASN A 13 -11.58 -1.35 1.53
C ASN A 13 -10.67 -0.12 1.39
N ARG A 14 -10.90 0.71 0.37
CA ARG A 14 -10.17 1.98 0.20
C ARG A 14 -10.45 2.94 1.35
N ALA A 15 -11.71 3.07 1.77
CA ALA A 15 -12.07 3.92 2.90
C ALA A 15 -11.41 3.43 4.21
N ALA A 16 -11.34 2.12 4.43
CA ALA A 16 -10.63 1.54 5.57
C ALA A 16 -9.14 1.87 5.57
N VAL A 17 -8.47 1.77 4.40
CA VAL A 17 -7.06 2.17 4.25
C VAL A 17 -6.86 3.65 4.57
N ILE A 18 -7.78 4.52 4.14
CA ILE A 18 -7.70 5.95 4.39
C ILE A 18 -7.89 6.25 5.88
N ALA A 19 -8.90 5.65 6.51
CA ALA A 19 -9.14 5.79 7.95
C ALA A 19 -7.96 5.29 8.78
N GLN A 20 -7.28 4.24 8.32
CA GLN A 20 -6.12 3.65 8.98
C GLN A 20 -4.78 4.14 8.43
N LYS A 21 -4.72 5.35 7.83
CA LYS A 21 -3.50 5.92 7.25
C LYS A 21 -2.27 5.72 8.14
N ALA A 22 -2.36 6.12 9.41
CA ALA A 22 -1.24 6.05 10.35
C ALA A 22 -0.71 4.62 10.53
N THR A 23 -1.60 3.64 10.66
CA THR A 23 -1.24 2.22 10.79
C THR A 23 -0.61 1.69 9.51
N VAL A 24 -1.17 2.02 8.35
CA VAL A 24 -0.67 1.58 7.03
C VAL A 24 0.72 2.12 6.76
N VAL A 25 0.93 3.43 7.01
CA VAL A 25 2.24 4.08 6.87
C VAL A 25 3.23 3.52 7.89
N ARG A 26 2.79 3.24 9.11
CA ARG A 26 3.65 2.64 10.14
C ARG A 26 4.15 1.26 9.72
N ARG A 27 3.23 0.40 9.26
CA ARG A 27 3.55 -0.94 8.74
C ARG A 27 4.52 -0.88 7.57
N TYR A 28 4.29 0.03 6.62
CA TYR A 28 5.18 0.19 5.46
C TYR A 28 6.58 0.67 5.85
N THR A 29 6.66 1.68 6.71
CA THR A 29 7.90 2.42 6.98
C THR A 29 8.74 1.74 8.05
N TYR A 30 8.12 1.40 9.19
CA TYR A 30 8.82 0.89 10.37
C TYR A 30 8.85 -0.64 10.40
N GLU A 31 7.75 -1.31 10.07
CA GLU A 31 7.68 -2.77 10.07
C GLU A 31 8.25 -3.38 8.78
N GLY A 32 8.51 -2.55 7.76
CA GLY A 32 9.05 -2.99 6.47
C GLY A 32 8.05 -3.80 5.63
N ALA A 33 6.76 -3.69 5.91
CA ALA A 33 5.74 -4.38 5.15
C ALA A 33 5.76 -3.95 3.68
N SER A 34 5.75 -4.93 2.79
CA SER A 34 5.69 -4.67 1.35
C SER A 34 4.31 -4.17 0.94
N MET A 35 4.23 -3.31 -0.09
CA MET A 35 2.96 -2.87 -0.67
C MET A 35 2.07 -4.06 -1.08
N ALA A 36 2.65 -5.15 -1.56
CA ALA A 36 1.90 -6.38 -1.89
C ALA A 36 1.22 -7.01 -0.66
N ALA A 37 1.87 -6.98 0.51
CA ALA A 37 1.31 -7.47 1.76
C ALA A 37 0.14 -6.58 2.21
N LEU A 38 0.31 -5.26 2.15
CA LEU A 38 -0.76 -4.29 2.44
C LEU A 38 -1.95 -4.45 1.47
N CYS A 39 -1.69 -4.69 0.20
CA CYS A 39 -2.73 -4.97 -0.79
C CYS A 39 -3.54 -6.23 -0.46
N ARG A 40 -2.89 -7.27 0.08
CA ARG A 40 -3.55 -8.50 0.50
C ARG A 40 -4.37 -8.29 1.77
N ASP A 41 -3.79 -7.61 2.76
CA ASP A 41 -4.39 -7.33 4.07
C ASP A 41 -5.67 -6.48 3.93
N TYR A 42 -5.56 -5.36 3.22
CA TYR A 42 -6.67 -4.43 3.02
C TYR A 42 -7.51 -4.75 1.78
N GLY A 43 -7.08 -5.70 0.96
CA GLY A 43 -7.79 -6.06 -0.26
C GLY A 43 -7.87 -4.94 -1.31
N VAL A 44 -6.85 -4.08 -1.40
CA VAL A 44 -6.78 -2.96 -2.35
C VAL A 44 -5.79 -3.22 -3.47
N GLY A 45 -6.01 -2.59 -4.62
CA GLY A 45 -5.09 -2.70 -5.76
C GLY A 45 -3.78 -1.94 -5.55
N ILE A 46 -2.67 -2.53 -5.99
CA ILE A 46 -1.32 -1.96 -5.82
C ILE A 46 -1.14 -0.61 -6.52
N GLY A 47 -1.75 -0.43 -7.70
CA GLY A 47 -1.71 0.84 -8.43
C GLY A 47 -2.45 1.97 -7.69
N TRP A 48 -3.55 1.65 -7.00
CA TRP A 48 -4.27 2.63 -6.19
C TRP A 48 -3.50 2.98 -4.92
N LEU A 49 -3.00 1.97 -4.20
CA LEU A 49 -2.20 2.17 -2.98
C LEU A 49 -0.96 3.01 -3.27
N ARG A 50 -0.32 2.79 -4.42
CA ARG A 50 0.85 3.55 -4.86
C ARG A 50 0.54 5.05 -5.05
N ARG A 51 -0.58 5.41 -5.70
CA ARG A 51 -1.03 6.81 -5.82
C ARG A 51 -1.41 7.41 -4.46
N GLN A 52 -2.02 6.60 -3.59
CA GLN A 52 -2.39 7.05 -2.26
C GLN A 52 -1.16 7.40 -1.41
N PHE A 53 -0.08 6.63 -1.55
CA PHE A 53 1.18 6.94 -0.89
C PHE A 53 1.84 8.21 -1.44
N ASP A 54 1.76 8.50 -2.75
CA ASP A 54 2.19 9.80 -3.28
C ASP A 54 1.36 10.93 -2.66
N ALA A 55 0.03 10.77 -2.60
CA ALA A 55 -0.87 11.79 -2.04
C ALA A 55 -0.67 12.02 -0.54
N TRP A 56 -0.07 11.06 0.17
CA TRP A 56 0.28 11.16 1.58
C TRP A 56 1.71 11.62 1.84
N ASP A 57 2.47 11.91 0.77
CA ASP A 57 3.88 12.28 0.82
C ASP A 57 4.74 11.23 1.56
N VAL A 58 4.38 9.95 1.43
CA VAL A 58 5.12 8.86 2.08
C VAL A 58 6.30 8.48 1.19
N PRO A 59 7.55 8.67 1.65
CA PRO A 59 8.73 8.33 0.86
C PRO A 59 8.70 6.85 0.52
N ARG A 60 8.75 6.55 -0.77
CA ARG A 60 8.82 5.17 -1.25
C ARG A 60 10.20 4.63 -0.90
N ARG A 61 10.24 3.45 -0.29
CA ARG A 61 11.51 2.72 -0.18
C ARG A 61 12.12 2.63 -1.57
N PRO A 62 13.38 3.07 -1.76
CA PRO A 62 14.05 2.88 -3.03
C PRO A 62 13.99 1.38 -3.32
N ARG A 63 13.43 1.01 -4.49
CA ARG A 63 13.61 -0.34 -5.02
C ARG A 63 15.11 -0.48 -5.11
N GLY A 64 15.70 -1.40 -4.35
CA GLY A 64 17.15 -1.58 -4.29
C GLY A 64 17.72 -1.73 -5.70
N ARG A 65 18.16 -0.62 -6.29
CA ARG A 65 19.43 -0.56 -6.98
C ARG A 65 20.37 -0.10 -5.87
N THR A 66 20.96 -1.07 -5.18
CA THR A 66 22.19 -0.82 -4.45
C THR A 66 23.15 -0.23 -5.46
N ALA A 67 23.34 1.09 -5.43
CA ALA A 67 24.55 1.68 -5.94
C ALA A 67 25.63 1.24 -4.96
N TYR A 68 26.31 0.13 -5.28
CA TYR A 68 27.63 -0.11 -4.74
C TYR A 68 28.51 0.97 -5.37
N ALA A 69 28.72 2.06 -4.66
CA ALA A 69 29.83 2.97 -4.91
C ALA A 69 30.91 2.62 -3.89
N ALA A 70 31.90 1.86 -4.34
CA ALA A 70 33.19 1.66 -3.69
C ALA A 70 34.27 1.84 -4.76
#